data_AF-A0A436RAU0-F1
#
_entry.id   AF-A0A436RAU0-F1
#
_cell.length_a   1.000
_cell.length_b   1.000
_cell.length_c   1.000
_cell.angle_alpha   90.00
_cell.angle_beta   90.00
_cell.angle_gamma   90.00
#
_symmetry.space_group_name_H-M   'P 1'
#
loop_
_entity.id
_entity.type
_entity.pdbx_description
1 polymer ?
#
loop_
_entity_poly.entity_id
_entity_poly.type
_entity_poly.pdbx_seq_one_letter_code
_entity_poly.pdbx_strand_id
1 'polypeptide(L)'
;MITLKYFSAVRAAQKSQRPVAEMPPFDIYRLRSKGGIAARIAGFLLGDPRWLLALLRRFWPNPGFGNFLLVTKGADVRDILERGDEFETPYGPEMAELARGSNFILGMQDGAAYRQMKSAVLSAFPPAEVEATVRPIAERHSREIMTRASPGFDAIAGLMKIVPVRICRDYFGLQIDDETEFADWSIALSALFFSDPTANPTTRQLAVVGGDRLIKIIDRSIAAVREKANKDDRPLARLVALMDQGRLSLPDIHSIMLGMVAGFVPTNVLAGSNCLDVIRSRTDARQAVDEALGAGDTGKLDRAIMEAMRFKPIWIGPWRYTR
;
A
#
# COMPACT_ATOMS: atom_id res chain seq x y z
N MET A 1 0.70 -29.64 6.80
CA MET A 1 0.97 -28.81 7.98
C MET A 1 1.63 -27.53 7.48
N ILE A 2 0.92 -26.40 7.42
CA ILE A 2 1.49 -25.13 6.93
C ILE A 2 2.24 -24.49 8.09
N THR A 3 3.56 -24.63 8.11
CA THR A 3 4.43 -24.00 9.09
C THR A 3 4.61 -22.51 8.73
N LEU A 4 3.83 -21.64 9.36
CA LEU A 4 4.06 -20.19 9.35
C LEU A 4 5.30 -19.87 10.21
N LYS A 5 6.50 -20.16 9.69
CA LYS A 5 7.76 -19.64 10.25
C LYS A 5 8.23 -18.46 9.41
N TYR A 6 7.42 -17.40 9.43
CA TYR A 6 7.56 -16.23 8.57
C TYR A 6 9.01 -15.72 8.54
N PHE A 7 9.62 -15.49 9.71
CA PHE A 7 10.99 -14.96 9.78
C PHE A 7 12.09 -15.93 9.31
N SER A 8 11.95 -17.25 9.47
CA SER A 8 13.01 -18.17 9.02
C SER A 8 13.04 -18.30 7.50
N ALA A 9 11.85 -18.32 6.87
CA ALA A 9 11.74 -18.35 5.42
C ALA A 9 12.26 -17.05 4.79
N VAL A 10 11.87 -15.89 5.35
CA VAL A 10 12.38 -14.58 4.93
C VAL A 10 13.91 -14.51 5.05
N ARG A 11 14.48 -14.89 6.21
CA ARG A 11 15.94 -14.90 6.40
C ARG A 11 16.66 -15.86 5.46
N ALA A 12 16.09 -17.02 5.16
CA ALA A 12 16.67 -17.96 4.20
C ALA A 12 16.65 -17.39 2.78
N ALA A 13 15.55 -16.76 2.38
CA ALA A 13 15.41 -16.12 1.08
C ALA A 13 16.33 -14.90 0.92
N GLN A 14 16.55 -14.13 2.00
CA GLN A 14 17.53 -13.05 2.06
C GLN A 14 18.96 -13.53 1.81
N LYS A 15 19.34 -14.64 2.44
CA LYS A 15 20.68 -15.22 2.31
C LYS A 15 20.95 -15.80 0.91
N SER A 16 19.94 -16.30 0.23
CA SER A 16 20.06 -16.91 -1.10
C SER A 16 19.72 -15.96 -2.25
N GLN A 17 19.53 -14.67 -1.96
CA GLN A 17 19.15 -13.68 -2.95
C GLN A 17 20.25 -13.46 -3.98
N ARG A 18 19.89 -13.58 -5.25
CA ARG A 18 20.78 -13.26 -6.38
C ARG A 18 20.88 -11.75 -6.58
N PRO A 19 21.97 -11.25 -7.18
CA PRO A 19 22.05 -9.85 -7.61
C PRO A 19 20.89 -9.46 -8.55
N VAL A 20 20.42 -8.21 -8.46
CA VAL A 20 19.33 -7.68 -9.33
C VAL A 20 19.68 -7.85 -10.82
N ALA A 21 20.96 -7.70 -11.18
CA ALA A 21 21.44 -7.84 -12.55
C ALA A 21 21.26 -9.26 -13.14
N GLU A 22 21.16 -10.28 -12.29
CA GLU A 22 20.95 -11.68 -12.69
C GLU A 22 19.47 -12.10 -12.63
N MET A 23 18.57 -11.20 -12.22
CA MET A 23 17.15 -11.48 -12.16
C MET A 23 16.49 -11.29 -13.53
N PRO A 24 15.41 -12.05 -13.84
CA PRO A 24 14.61 -11.82 -15.04
C PRO A 24 14.07 -10.39 -15.12
N PRO A 25 13.74 -9.91 -16.32
CA PRO A 25 13.03 -8.65 -16.50
C PRO A 25 11.76 -8.58 -15.65
N PHE A 26 11.43 -7.37 -15.23
CA PHE A 26 10.22 -7.14 -14.45
C PHE A 26 8.98 -7.43 -15.30
N ASP A 27 8.11 -8.30 -14.80
CA ASP A 27 6.82 -8.62 -15.42
C ASP A 27 5.78 -8.85 -14.32
N ILE A 28 4.90 -7.86 -14.13
CA ILE A 28 3.85 -7.89 -13.11
C ILE A 28 2.86 -9.04 -13.32
N TYR A 29 2.70 -9.52 -14.56
CA TYR A 29 1.76 -10.60 -14.85
C TYR A 29 2.18 -11.94 -14.23
N ARG A 30 3.45 -12.07 -13.82
CA ARG A 30 3.94 -13.23 -13.06
C ARG A 30 3.36 -13.31 -11.65
N LEU A 31 2.76 -12.24 -11.11
CA LEU A 31 1.97 -12.29 -9.87
C LEU A 31 0.59 -12.92 -10.06
N ARG A 32 0.07 -13.00 -11.29
CA ARG A 32 -1.24 -13.61 -11.52
C ARG A 32 -1.17 -15.09 -11.15
N SER A 33 -2.01 -15.52 -10.22
CA SER A 33 -2.22 -16.94 -9.97
C SER A 33 -2.59 -17.62 -11.28
N LYS A 34 -1.94 -18.73 -11.64
CA LYS A 34 -2.32 -19.54 -12.81
C LYS A 34 -3.82 -19.82 -12.68
N GLY A 35 -4.62 -19.30 -13.62
CA GLY A 35 -6.09 -19.20 -13.54
C GLY A 35 -6.81 -20.55 -13.60
N GLY A 36 -6.61 -21.39 -12.58
CA GLY A 36 -7.30 -22.66 -12.42
C GLY A 36 -8.67 -22.50 -11.77
N ILE A 37 -9.48 -23.54 -11.88
CA ILE A 37 -10.82 -23.63 -11.29
C ILE A 37 -10.79 -23.39 -9.77
N ALA A 38 -9.74 -23.86 -9.08
CA ALA A 38 -9.53 -23.62 -7.66
C ALA A 38 -9.32 -22.13 -7.31
N ALA A 39 -8.63 -21.36 -8.16
CA ALA A 39 -8.43 -19.93 -7.96
C ALA A 39 -9.73 -19.14 -8.18
N ARG A 40 -10.60 -19.60 -9.08
CA ARG A 40 -11.94 -19.03 -9.29
C ARG A 40 -12.90 -19.34 -8.15
N ILE A 41 -12.86 -20.56 -7.62
CA ILE A 41 -13.66 -20.97 -6.44
C ILE A 41 -13.19 -20.22 -5.18
N ALA A 42 -11.88 -20.12 -4.98
CA ALA A 42 -11.31 -19.29 -3.91
C ALA A 42 -11.68 -17.82 -4.08
N GLY A 43 -11.59 -17.26 -5.30
CA GLY A 43 -12.01 -15.90 -5.59
C GLY A 43 -13.51 -15.64 -5.39
N PHE A 44 -14.36 -16.65 -5.59
CA PHE A 44 -15.80 -16.56 -5.32
C PHE A 44 -16.10 -16.62 -3.81
N LEU A 45 -15.49 -17.56 -3.08
CA LEU A 45 -15.65 -17.70 -1.62
C LEU A 45 -15.00 -16.55 -0.84
N LEU A 46 -13.90 -15.99 -1.35
CA LEU A 46 -13.22 -14.81 -0.80
C LEU A 46 -13.74 -13.49 -1.39
N GLY A 47 -14.62 -13.53 -2.40
CA GLY A 47 -15.17 -12.35 -3.06
C GLY A 47 -16.15 -11.59 -2.15
N ASP A 48 -16.87 -12.33 -1.32
CA ASP A 48 -17.63 -11.80 -0.17
C ASP A 48 -17.51 -12.76 1.04
N PRO A 49 -16.46 -12.64 1.86
CA PRO A 49 -16.26 -13.52 3.01
C PRO A 49 -17.19 -13.16 4.18
N ARG A 50 -18.04 -12.13 4.06
CA ARG A 50 -18.75 -11.54 5.22
C ARG A 50 -19.72 -12.52 5.86
N TRP A 51 -20.39 -13.37 5.07
CA TRP A 51 -21.31 -14.38 5.58
C TRP A 51 -20.56 -15.45 6.40
N LEU A 52 -19.42 -15.92 5.89
CA LEU A 52 -18.56 -16.88 6.59
C LEU A 52 -17.98 -16.26 7.86
N LEU A 53 -17.48 -15.02 7.77
CA LEU A 53 -16.99 -14.28 8.92
C LEU A 53 -18.10 -13.98 9.94
N ALA A 54 -19.35 -13.81 9.52
CA ALA A 54 -20.49 -13.67 10.42
C ALA A 54 -20.78 -14.96 11.18
N LEU A 55 -20.71 -16.10 10.49
CA LEU A 55 -20.83 -17.42 11.11
C LEU A 55 -19.70 -17.64 12.14
N LEU A 56 -18.45 -17.37 11.77
CA LEU A 56 -17.30 -17.45 12.68
C LEU A 56 -17.49 -16.53 13.90
N ARG A 57 -17.80 -15.25 13.70
CA ARG A 57 -18.08 -14.31 14.81
C ARG A 57 -19.13 -14.82 15.79
N ARG A 58 -20.15 -15.53 15.30
CA ARG A 58 -21.26 -16.03 16.12
C ARG A 58 -20.90 -17.29 16.90
N PHE A 59 -20.25 -18.25 16.25
CA PHE A 59 -20.09 -19.61 16.80
C PHE A 59 -18.66 -19.94 17.21
N TRP A 60 -17.65 -19.38 16.54
CA TRP A 60 -16.24 -19.62 16.83
C TRP A 60 -15.41 -18.40 16.43
N PRO A 61 -15.37 -17.35 17.28
CA PRO A 61 -14.86 -16.05 16.88
C PRO A 61 -13.35 -16.00 16.67
N ASN A 62 -12.61 -16.84 17.40
CA ASN A 62 -11.15 -16.89 17.39
C ASN A 62 -10.63 -18.31 17.10
N PRO A 63 -10.85 -18.86 15.89
CA PRO A 63 -10.40 -20.19 15.56
C PRO A 63 -8.87 -20.22 15.39
N GLY A 64 -8.22 -21.12 16.12
CA GLY A 64 -6.77 -21.33 16.10
C GLY A 64 -6.40 -22.64 15.40
N PHE A 65 -5.36 -22.61 14.57
CA PHE A 65 -4.82 -23.77 13.86
C PHE A 65 -3.28 -23.75 13.91
N GLY A 66 -2.68 -24.58 14.76
CA GLY A 66 -1.22 -24.56 14.97
C GLY A 66 -0.78 -23.19 15.50
N ASN A 67 0.11 -22.50 14.77
CA ASN A 67 0.63 -21.18 15.13
C ASN A 67 -0.16 -20.02 14.50
N PHE A 68 -1.37 -20.28 13.99
CA PHE A 68 -2.23 -19.28 13.39
C PHE A 68 -3.49 -19.09 14.24
N LEU A 69 -3.84 -17.83 14.49
CA LEU A 69 -5.10 -17.43 15.12
C LEU A 69 -5.82 -16.44 14.20
N LEU A 70 -7.02 -16.81 13.75
CA LEU A 70 -7.90 -15.88 13.06
C LEU A 70 -8.75 -15.16 14.10
N VAL A 71 -8.77 -13.83 14.09
CA VAL A 71 -9.55 -13.03 15.04
C VAL A 71 -10.62 -12.27 14.27
N THR A 72 -11.89 -12.51 14.62
CA THR A 72 -13.02 -12.02 13.79
C THR A 72 -13.92 -10.99 14.48
N LYS A 73 -13.87 -10.88 15.82
CA LYS A 73 -14.63 -9.88 16.58
C LYS A 73 -13.91 -8.54 16.58
N GLY A 74 -14.65 -7.46 16.29
CA GLY A 74 -14.06 -6.12 16.20
C GLY A 74 -13.43 -5.60 17.49
N ALA A 75 -13.91 -6.03 18.67
CA ALA A 75 -13.31 -5.68 19.96
C ALA A 75 -11.93 -6.35 20.11
N ASP A 76 -11.86 -7.66 19.91
CA ASP A 76 -10.61 -8.45 19.97
C ASP A 76 -9.58 -7.98 18.93
N VAL A 77 -10.03 -7.64 17.71
CA VAL A 77 -9.16 -7.05 16.68
C VAL A 77 -8.56 -5.73 17.17
N ARG A 78 -9.36 -4.84 17.78
CA ARG A 78 -8.85 -3.56 18.30
C ARG A 78 -7.87 -3.76 19.46
N ASP A 79 -8.18 -4.65 20.41
CA ASP A 79 -7.29 -4.98 21.53
C ASP A 79 -5.90 -5.43 21.05
N ILE A 80 -5.86 -6.35 20.08
CA ILE A 80 -4.60 -6.83 19.48
C ILE A 80 -3.85 -5.72 18.74
N LEU A 81 -4.56 -4.85 18.03
CA LEU A 81 -3.93 -3.75 17.27
C LEU A 81 -3.38 -2.64 18.18
N GLU A 82 -3.97 -2.45 19.36
CA GLU A 82 -3.55 -1.46 20.36
C GLU A 82 -2.32 -1.94 21.16
N ARG A 83 -2.15 -3.25 21.33
CA ARG A 83 -1.03 -3.90 22.04
C ARG A 83 0.14 -4.23 21.10
N GLY A 84 0.64 -3.22 20.39
CA GLY A 84 1.68 -3.38 19.36
C GLY A 84 3.04 -3.85 19.87
N ASP A 85 3.30 -3.69 21.17
CA ASP A 85 4.47 -4.20 21.90
C ASP A 85 4.43 -5.72 22.11
N GLU A 86 3.23 -6.30 22.22
CA GLU A 86 3.03 -7.75 22.31
C GLU A 86 2.81 -8.39 20.94
N PHE A 87 2.09 -7.67 20.06
CA PHE A 87 1.71 -8.12 18.74
C PHE A 87 2.46 -7.33 17.67
N GLU A 88 3.66 -7.80 17.32
CA GLU A 88 4.54 -7.15 16.37
C GLU A 88 4.03 -7.28 14.92
N THR A 89 4.35 -6.30 14.09
CA THR A 89 4.19 -6.42 12.63
C THR A 89 5.32 -7.27 12.04
N PRO A 90 5.04 -8.15 11.06
CA PRO A 90 6.07 -9.05 10.53
C PRO A 90 6.99 -8.43 9.45
N TYR A 91 6.72 -7.19 9.02
CA TYR A 91 7.27 -6.62 7.78
C TYR A 91 8.72 -6.09 7.87
N GLY A 92 9.23 -5.86 9.08
CA GLY A 92 10.49 -5.12 9.31
C GLY A 92 11.70 -5.64 8.53
N PRO A 93 11.98 -6.96 8.49
CA PRO A 93 13.16 -7.48 7.79
C PRO A 93 13.18 -7.19 6.29
N GLU A 94 12.04 -7.30 5.61
CA GLU A 94 11.95 -7.07 4.16
C GLU A 94 11.93 -5.57 3.84
N MET A 95 11.30 -4.75 4.69
CA MET A 95 11.33 -3.30 4.56
C MET A 95 12.76 -2.75 4.71
N ALA A 96 13.49 -3.21 5.72
CA ALA A 96 14.88 -2.81 5.94
C ALA A 96 15.80 -3.22 4.79
N GLU A 97 15.61 -4.43 4.25
CA GLU A 97 16.39 -4.93 3.12
C GLU A 97 16.18 -4.08 1.86
N LEU A 98 14.92 -3.87 1.45
CA LEU A 98 14.60 -3.15 0.22
C LEU A 98 15.00 -1.67 0.28
N ALA A 99 15.02 -1.10 1.48
CA ALA A 99 15.49 0.26 1.75
C ALA A 99 16.99 0.37 2.05
N ARG A 100 17.78 -0.68 1.76
CA ARG A 100 19.25 -0.68 1.90
C ARG A 100 19.75 -0.43 3.32
N GLY A 101 19.02 -0.91 4.32
CA GLY A 101 19.48 -1.01 5.71
C GLY A 101 18.65 -0.23 6.75
N SER A 102 17.72 0.63 6.33
CA SER A 102 16.82 1.34 7.27
C SER A 102 15.40 0.82 7.20
N ASN A 103 14.78 0.61 8.36
CA ASN A 103 13.41 0.10 8.46
C ASN A 103 12.39 1.24 8.40
N PHE A 104 11.22 0.96 7.80
CA PHE A 104 10.13 1.93 7.73
C PHE A 104 9.26 1.83 8.97
N ILE A 105 8.63 2.94 9.39
CA ILE A 105 7.85 3.03 10.64
C ILE A 105 6.78 1.94 10.80
N LEU A 106 6.27 1.37 9.71
CA LEU A 106 5.28 0.29 9.74
C LEU A 106 5.86 -1.04 10.24
N GLY A 107 7.15 -1.28 10.03
CA GLY A 107 7.85 -2.50 10.44
C GLY A 107 8.64 -2.35 11.75
N MET A 108 8.50 -1.22 12.44
CA MET A 108 9.27 -0.87 13.63
C MET A 108 8.42 -0.99 14.91
N GLN A 109 9.08 -1.36 16.00
CA GLN A 109 8.53 -1.29 17.35
C GLN A 109 8.71 0.11 17.93
N ASP A 110 7.86 0.52 18.88
CA ASP A 110 8.01 1.81 19.54
C ASP A 110 9.35 1.89 20.28
N GLY A 111 9.99 3.06 20.18
CA GLY A 111 11.35 3.29 20.65
C GLY A 111 11.92 4.58 20.07
N ALA A 112 13.13 4.95 20.50
CA ALA A 112 13.76 6.21 20.08
C ALA A 112 13.88 6.31 18.54
N ALA A 113 14.34 5.24 17.89
CA ALA A 113 14.48 5.20 16.43
C ALA A 113 13.12 5.32 15.71
N TYR A 114 12.08 4.63 16.20
CA TYR A 114 10.73 4.74 15.64
C TYR A 114 10.19 6.17 15.76
N ARG A 115 10.34 6.79 16.94
CA ARG A 115 9.84 8.16 17.19
C ARG A 115 10.57 9.19 16.33
N GLN A 116 11.87 9.02 16.09
CA GLN A 116 12.65 9.84 15.16
C GLN A 116 12.12 9.70 13.73
N MET A 117 12.00 8.47 13.22
CA MET A 117 11.49 8.20 11.87
C MET A 117 10.05 8.70 11.69
N LYS A 118 9.17 8.46 12.67
CA LYS A 118 7.78 8.94 12.67
C LYS A 118 7.71 10.46 12.65
N SER A 119 8.54 11.13 13.45
CA SER A 119 8.62 12.60 13.45
C SER A 119 9.05 13.14 12.09
N ALA A 120 10.05 12.51 11.45
CA ALA A 120 10.47 12.87 10.09
C ALA A 120 9.35 12.67 9.06
N VAL A 121 8.64 11.53 9.11
CA VAL A 121 7.49 11.26 8.22
C VAL A 121 6.40 12.31 8.40
N LEU A 122 5.96 12.58 9.63
CA LEU A 122 4.89 13.54 9.90
C LEU A 122 5.28 14.99 9.57
N SER A 123 6.57 15.32 9.67
CA SER A 123 7.10 16.62 9.26
C SER A 123 7.14 16.77 7.73
N ALA A 124 7.51 15.70 7.03
CA ALA A 124 7.57 15.69 5.56
C ALA A 124 6.18 15.60 4.92
N PHE A 125 5.26 14.83 5.53
CA PHE A 125 3.89 14.58 5.09
C PHE A 125 2.86 15.03 6.15
N PRO A 126 2.64 16.34 6.35
CA PRO A 126 1.66 16.82 7.31
C PRO A 126 0.24 16.36 6.95
N PRO A 127 -0.53 15.79 7.89
CA PRO A 127 -1.91 15.36 7.62
C PRO A 127 -2.83 16.47 7.10
N ALA A 128 -2.58 17.72 7.50
CA ALA A 128 -3.35 18.88 7.04
C ALA A 128 -3.23 19.13 5.52
N GLU A 129 -2.16 18.66 4.87
CA GLU A 129 -1.95 18.83 3.42
C GLU A 129 -2.78 17.84 2.59
N VAL A 130 -3.39 16.83 3.21
CA VAL A 130 -4.28 15.88 2.50
C VAL A 130 -5.44 16.64 1.86
N GLU A 131 -6.16 17.44 2.63
CA GLU A 131 -7.29 18.22 2.13
C GLU A 131 -6.85 19.46 1.35
N ALA A 132 -5.84 20.18 1.85
CA ALA A 132 -5.42 21.45 1.24
C ALA A 132 -4.64 21.29 -0.08
N THR A 133 -3.91 20.19 -0.25
CA THR A 133 -2.96 20.01 -1.36
C THR A 133 -3.25 18.75 -2.17
N VAL A 134 -3.40 17.60 -1.51
CA VAL A 134 -3.54 16.30 -2.21
C VAL A 134 -4.89 16.16 -2.90
N ARG A 135 -5.99 16.57 -2.25
CA ARG A 135 -7.34 16.50 -2.84
C ARG A 135 -7.45 17.31 -4.15
N PRO A 136 -7.01 18.59 -4.23
CA PRO A 136 -6.98 19.32 -5.50
C PRO A 136 -6.14 18.67 -6.59
N ILE A 137 -5.00 18.04 -6.24
CA ILE A 137 -4.17 17.29 -7.20
C ILE A 137 -4.93 16.08 -7.73
N ALA A 138 -5.58 15.31 -6.85
CA ALA A 138 -6.37 14.14 -7.22
C ALA A 138 -7.55 14.53 -8.12
N GLU A 139 -8.27 15.61 -7.78
CA GLU A 139 -9.39 16.13 -8.57
C GLU A 139 -8.93 16.55 -9.98
N ARG A 140 -7.86 17.35 -10.07
CA ARG A 140 -7.32 17.81 -11.36
C ARG A 140 -6.97 16.62 -12.27
N HIS A 141 -6.19 15.67 -11.78
CA HIS A 141 -5.79 14.50 -12.58
C HIS A 141 -6.97 13.62 -12.95
N SER A 142 -7.91 13.42 -12.03
CA SER A 142 -9.12 12.64 -12.31
C SER A 142 -9.96 13.30 -13.40
N ARG A 143 -10.14 14.63 -13.34
CA ARG A 143 -10.87 15.41 -14.34
C ARG A 143 -10.20 15.34 -15.71
N GLU A 144 -8.89 15.52 -15.77
CA GLU A 144 -8.12 15.44 -17.01
C GLU A 144 -8.27 14.08 -17.70
N ILE A 145 -8.18 12.99 -16.93
CA ILE A 145 -8.36 11.62 -17.42
C ILE A 145 -9.80 11.42 -17.89
N MET A 146 -10.78 11.76 -17.06
CA MET A 146 -12.19 11.50 -17.37
C MET A 146 -12.72 12.35 -18.53
N THR A 147 -12.16 13.53 -18.78
CA THR A 147 -12.51 14.36 -19.95
C THR A 147 -12.13 13.69 -21.28
N ARG A 148 -11.14 12.79 -21.25
CA ARG A 148 -10.66 12.04 -22.43
C ARG A 148 -11.20 10.61 -22.48
N ALA A 149 -11.91 10.17 -21.44
CA ALA A 149 -12.46 8.83 -21.37
C ALA A 149 -13.61 8.66 -22.38
N SER A 150 -13.65 7.51 -23.03
CA SER A 150 -14.69 7.12 -23.98
C SER A 150 -15.43 5.85 -23.50
N PRO A 151 -16.59 5.51 -24.11
CA PRO A 151 -17.28 4.26 -23.78
C PRO A 151 -16.33 3.05 -23.86
N GLY A 152 -16.30 2.23 -22.81
CA GLY A 152 -15.35 1.12 -22.67
C GLY A 152 -14.09 1.44 -21.88
N PHE A 153 -13.94 2.66 -21.34
CA PHE A 153 -12.82 3.05 -20.50
C PHE A 153 -12.61 2.13 -19.29
N ASP A 154 -11.39 1.62 -19.16
CA ASP A 154 -10.95 0.87 -17.98
C ASP A 154 -10.61 1.85 -16.85
N ALA A 155 -11.57 2.08 -15.96
CA ALA A 155 -11.39 2.97 -14.81
C ALA A 155 -10.33 2.48 -13.82
N ILE A 156 -10.04 1.18 -13.76
CA ILE A 156 -9.02 0.66 -12.85
C ILE A 156 -7.64 1.00 -13.41
N ALA A 157 -7.36 0.59 -14.64
CA ALA A 157 -6.07 0.79 -15.27
C ALA A 157 -5.80 2.26 -15.63
N GLY A 158 -6.82 2.97 -16.11
CA GLY A 158 -6.68 4.33 -16.65
C GLY A 158 -6.87 5.45 -15.63
N LEU A 159 -7.54 5.20 -14.49
CA LEU A 159 -7.80 6.20 -13.46
C LEU A 159 -7.25 5.79 -12.09
N MET A 160 -7.76 4.69 -11.51
CA MET A 160 -7.42 4.31 -10.13
C MET A 160 -5.93 3.96 -9.97
N LYS A 161 -5.30 3.38 -11.00
CA LYS A 161 -3.85 3.11 -11.03
C LYS A 161 -3.01 4.36 -11.26
N ILE A 162 -3.51 5.32 -12.04
CA ILE A 162 -2.73 6.46 -12.52
C ILE A 162 -2.75 7.65 -11.57
N VAL A 163 -3.91 8.00 -11.02
CA VAL A 163 -4.05 9.18 -10.14
C VAL A 163 -3.09 9.13 -8.94
N PRO A 164 -2.94 8.01 -8.20
CA PRO A 164 -1.98 7.95 -7.09
C PRO A 164 -0.53 8.17 -7.54
N VAL A 165 -0.15 7.68 -8.73
CA VAL A 165 1.21 7.88 -9.26
C VAL A 165 1.46 9.35 -9.58
N ARG A 166 0.48 10.04 -10.15
CA ARG A 166 0.57 11.48 -10.39
C ARG A 166 0.63 12.30 -9.11
N ILE A 167 -0.02 11.85 -8.04
CA ILE A 167 0.15 12.43 -6.70
C ILE A 167 1.58 12.21 -6.19
N CYS A 168 2.19 11.03 -6.39
CA CYS A 168 3.61 10.83 -6.07
C CYS A 168 4.53 11.77 -6.87
N ARG A 169 4.19 12.09 -8.12
CA ARG A 169 4.93 13.07 -8.91
C ARG A 169 4.76 14.50 -8.37
N ASP A 170 3.52 14.95 -8.26
CA ASP A 170 3.18 16.35 -8.00
C ASP A 170 3.32 16.74 -6.52
N TYR A 171 2.86 15.86 -5.63
CA TYR A 171 2.91 16.09 -4.19
C TYR A 171 4.21 15.54 -3.60
N PHE A 172 4.52 14.24 -3.73
CA PHE A 172 5.68 13.66 -3.04
C PHE A 172 7.00 14.24 -3.57
N GLY A 173 7.03 14.66 -4.83
CA GLY A 173 8.19 15.28 -5.48
C GLY A 173 9.08 14.30 -6.24
N LEU A 174 8.53 13.17 -6.70
CA LEU A 174 9.27 12.17 -7.45
C LEU A 174 9.30 12.47 -8.96
N GLN A 175 10.45 12.23 -9.60
CA GLN A 175 10.60 12.26 -11.06
C GLN A 175 10.20 10.91 -11.66
N ILE A 176 8.94 10.80 -12.06
CA ILE A 176 8.34 9.57 -12.59
C ILE A 176 8.17 9.70 -14.11
N ASP A 177 8.89 8.87 -14.86
CA ASP A 177 8.87 8.87 -16.33
C ASP A 177 7.66 8.10 -16.87
N ASP A 178 7.48 6.84 -16.43
CA ASP A 178 6.36 5.98 -16.82
C ASP A 178 5.44 5.71 -15.61
N GLU A 179 4.18 6.12 -15.74
CA GLU A 179 3.18 6.00 -14.67
C GLU A 179 2.77 4.54 -14.40
N THR A 180 2.75 3.72 -15.45
CA THR A 180 2.30 2.34 -15.40
C THR A 180 3.36 1.46 -14.76
N GLU A 181 4.62 1.59 -15.19
CA GLU A 181 5.74 0.84 -14.62
C GLU A 181 5.95 1.20 -13.15
N PHE A 182 5.88 2.48 -12.79
CA PHE A 182 6.00 2.93 -11.41
C PHE A 182 4.92 2.30 -10.52
N ALA A 183 3.66 2.32 -10.97
CA ALA A 183 2.58 1.66 -10.26
C ALA A 183 2.85 0.15 -10.12
N ASP A 184 3.28 -0.53 -11.17
CA ASP A 184 3.53 -1.98 -11.10
C ASP A 184 4.67 -2.35 -10.15
N TRP A 185 5.76 -1.57 -10.12
CA TRP A 185 6.82 -1.75 -9.12
C TRP A 185 6.28 -1.56 -7.70
N SER A 186 5.47 -0.52 -7.46
CA SER A 186 4.86 -0.29 -6.15
C SER A 186 3.92 -1.43 -5.72
N ILE A 187 3.17 -2.00 -6.67
CA ILE A 187 2.28 -3.16 -6.44
C ILE A 187 3.10 -4.39 -6.08
N ALA A 188 4.24 -4.64 -6.74
CA ALA A 188 5.12 -5.76 -6.40
C ALA A 188 5.67 -5.66 -4.97
N LEU A 189 6.06 -4.45 -4.52
CA LEU A 189 6.48 -4.21 -3.13
C LEU A 189 5.35 -4.49 -2.14
N SER A 190 4.17 -3.92 -2.40
CA SER A 190 2.99 -4.14 -1.56
C SER A 190 2.59 -5.61 -1.50
N ALA A 191 2.73 -6.35 -2.60
CA ALA A 191 2.43 -7.78 -2.65
C ALA A 191 3.36 -8.59 -1.74
N LEU A 192 4.65 -8.27 -1.71
CA LEU A 192 5.61 -8.89 -0.79
C LEU A 192 5.22 -8.61 0.66
N PHE A 193 5.05 -7.33 1.01
CA PHE A 193 4.80 -6.94 2.40
C PHE A 193 3.47 -7.47 2.94
N PHE A 194 2.39 -7.38 2.16
CA PHE A 194 1.04 -7.57 2.71
C PHE A 194 0.34 -8.83 2.19
N SER A 195 0.82 -9.46 1.13
CA SER A 195 0.11 -10.54 0.43
C SER A 195 0.94 -11.81 0.21
N ASP A 196 2.13 -11.92 0.82
CA ASP A 196 2.98 -13.11 0.71
C ASP A 196 3.22 -13.82 2.06
N PRO A 197 2.19 -14.46 2.65
CA PRO A 197 2.36 -15.20 3.91
C PRO A 197 3.23 -16.46 3.76
N THR A 198 3.55 -16.87 2.53
CA THR A 198 4.24 -18.14 2.21
C THR A 198 5.65 -17.96 1.68
N ALA A 199 6.18 -16.74 1.62
CA ALA A 199 7.50 -16.42 1.06
C ALA A 199 7.68 -16.95 -0.38
N ASN A 200 6.75 -16.59 -1.28
CA ASN A 200 6.77 -16.95 -2.69
C ASN A 200 8.00 -16.34 -3.40
N PRO A 201 8.88 -17.18 -4.01
CA PRO A 201 10.08 -16.70 -4.69
C PRO A 201 9.81 -15.71 -5.84
N THR A 202 8.69 -15.84 -6.53
CA THR A 202 8.32 -14.93 -7.64
C THR A 202 7.91 -13.57 -7.11
N THR A 203 7.11 -13.51 -6.05
CA THR A 203 6.73 -12.25 -5.40
C THR A 203 7.97 -11.51 -4.92
N ARG A 204 8.87 -12.22 -4.23
CA ARG A 204 10.14 -11.67 -3.77
C ARG A 204 11.01 -11.13 -4.92
N GLN A 205 11.19 -11.92 -5.98
CA GLN A 205 11.98 -11.49 -7.13
C GLN A 205 11.45 -10.20 -7.76
N LEU A 206 10.13 -10.10 -7.96
CA LEU A 206 9.52 -8.89 -8.51
C LEU A 206 9.66 -7.70 -7.57
N ALA A 207 9.48 -7.89 -6.26
CA ALA A 207 9.62 -6.84 -5.27
C ALA A 207 11.07 -6.32 -5.18
N VAL A 208 12.07 -7.20 -5.29
CA VAL A 208 13.48 -6.81 -5.31
C VAL A 208 13.83 -6.01 -6.56
N VAL A 209 13.40 -6.47 -7.74
CA VAL A 209 13.61 -5.74 -9.00
C VAL A 209 12.87 -4.41 -8.99
N GLY A 210 11.58 -4.40 -8.62
CA GLY A 210 10.77 -3.18 -8.52
C GLY A 210 11.32 -2.19 -7.49
N GLY A 211 11.81 -2.69 -6.36
CA GLY A 211 12.42 -1.89 -5.30
C GLY A 211 13.67 -1.18 -5.78
N ASP A 212 14.55 -1.88 -6.50
CA ASP A 212 15.73 -1.27 -7.11
C ASP A 212 15.38 -0.15 -8.12
N ARG A 213 14.31 -0.34 -8.92
CA ARG A 213 13.84 0.70 -9.85
C ARG A 213 13.28 1.92 -9.12
N LEU A 214 12.49 1.70 -8.07
CA LEU A 214 11.95 2.78 -7.23
C LEU A 214 13.07 3.55 -6.51
N ILE A 215 14.08 2.86 -5.99
CA ILE A 215 15.27 3.51 -5.39
C ILE A 215 15.96 4.42 -6.40
N LYS A 216 16.19 3.96 -7.63
CA LYS A 216 16.80 4.79 -8.68
C LYS A 216 16.00 6.05 -8.99
N ILE A 217 14.67 5.95 -8.97
CA ILE A 217 13.79 7.12 -9.10
C ILE A 217 13.96 8.07 -7.90
N ILE A 218 14.01 7.54 -6.68
CA ILE A 218 14.22 8.35 -5.47
C ILE A 218 15.57 9.06 -5.54
N ASP A 219 16.66 8.35 -5.88
CA ASP A 219 18.01 8.92 -5.99
C ASP A 219 18.08 10.05 -7.02
N ARG A 220 17.52 9.83 -8.22
CA ARG A 220 17.43 10.88 -9.25
C ARG A 220 16.60 12.07 -8.77
N SER A 221 15.52 11.81 -8.04
CA SER A 221 14.66 12.88 -7.51
C SER A 221 15.37 13.68 -6.41
N ILE A 222 16.21 13.04 -5.58
CA ILE A 222 17.07 13.72 -4.60
C ILE A 222 18.08 14.62 -5.31
N ALA A 223 18.73 14.12 -6.36
CA ALA A 223 19.67 14.93 -7.15
C ALA A 223 18.97 16.17 -7.74
N ALA A 224 17.78 16.00 -8.32
CA ALA A 224 16.99 17.11 -8.86
C ALA A 224 16.55 18.13 -7.80
N VAL A 225 16.26 17.69 -6.57
CA VAL A 225 15.99 18.60 -5.44
C VAL A 225 17.22 19.44 -5.12
N ARG A 226 18.42 18.85 -5.14
CA ARG A 226 19.68 19.54 -4.83
C ARG A 226 20.12 20.52 -5.92
N GLU A 227 19.77 20.24 -7.17
CA GLU A 227 20.08 21.12 -8.31
C GLU A 227 19.13 22.32 -8.43
N LYS A 228 17.94 22.26 -7.81
CA LYS A 228 16.98 23.36 -7.86
C LYS A 228 17.47 24.58 -7.08
N ALA A 229 17.52 25.72 -7.76
CA ALA A 229 17.81 27.02 -7.14
C ALA A 229 16.63 27.57 -6.31
N ASN A 230 15.39 27.17 -6.63
CA ASN A 230 14.19 27.64 -5.95
C ASN A 230 13.80 26.72 -4.79
N LYS A 231 13.22 27.30 -3.75
CA LYS A 231 12.70 26.56 -2.58
C LYS A 231 11.64 25.55 -3.04
N ASP A 232 11.92 24.28 -2.78
CA ASP A 232 10.97 23.17 -2.96
C ASP A 232 10.48 22.76 -1.57
N ASP A 233 9.16 22.73 -1.38
CA ASP A 233 8.53 22.38 -0.10
C ASP A 233 7.76 21.06 -0.17
N ARG A 234 8.02 20.23 -1.19
CA ARG A 234 7.42 18.90 -1.30
C ARG A 234 8.05 17.94 -0.28
N PRO A 235 7.37 16.85 0.11
CA PRO A 235 7.83 15.90 1.12
C PRO A 235 9.25 15.38 0.87
N LEU A 236 9.63 15.03 -0.36
CA LEU A 236 11.00 14.61 -0.64
C LEU A 236 12.02 15.73 -0.33
N ALA A 237 11.73 16.98 -0.70
CA ALA A 237 12.63 18.10 -0.43
C ALA A 237 12.78 18.35 1.08
N ARG A 238 11.69 18.24 1.84
CA ARG A 238 11.72 18.30 3.32
C ARG A 238 12.58 17.18 3.92
N LEU A 239 12.52 15.97 3.38
CA LEU A 239 13.36 14.84 3.81
C LEU A 239 14.84 15.06 3.46
N VAL A 240 15.14 15.59 2.28
CA VAL A 240 16.52 15.96 1.90
C VAL A 240 17.08 17.01 2.85
N ALA A 241 16.29 18.03 3.21
CA ALA A 241 16.70 19.04 4.18
C ALA A 241 17.02 18.44 5.57
N LEU A 242 16.24 17.45 6.03
CA LEU A 242 16.53 16.72 7.27
C LEU A 242 17.82 15.89 7.17
N MET A 243 18.10 15.29 6.01
CA MET A 243 19.36 14.57 5.78
C MET A 243 20.55 15.51 5.73
N ASP A 244 20.43 16.67 5.09
CA ASP A 244 21.50 17.68 5.04
C ASP A 244 21.80 18.28 6.43
N GLN A 245 20.82 18.25 7.35
CA GLN A 245 21.00 18.59 8.77
C GLN A 245 21.60 17.44 9.61
N GLY A 246 21.89 16.28 9.01
CA GLY A 246 22.38 15.09 9.71
C GLY A 246 21.33 14.38 10.57
N ARG A 247 20.04 14.70 10.42
CA ARG A 247 18.93 14.08 11.18
C ARG A 247 18.42 12.79 10.57
N LEU A 248 18.70 12.57 9.28
CA LEU A 248 18.38 11.37 8.52
C LEU A 248 19.59 10.94 7.70
N SER A 249 19.69 9.65 7.45
CA SER A 249 20.62 9.06 6.47
C SER A 249 19.92 8.86 5.12
N LEU A 250 20.70 8.59 4.06
CA LEU A 250 20.14 8.24 2.75
C LEU A 250 19.26 6.97 2.81
N PRO A 251 19.66 5.88 3.50
CA PRO A 251 18.77 4.74 3.74
C PRO A 251 17.46 5.12 4.44
N ASP A 252 17.44 6.11 5.33
CA ASP A 252 16.19 6.56 5.97
C ASP A 252 15.25 7.23 4.95
N ILE A 253 15.77 8.06 4.05
CA ILE A 253 14.96 8.63 2.96
C ILE A 253 14.43 7.52 2.05
N HIS A 254 15.27 6.56 1.67
CA HIS A 254 14.87 5.39 0.88
C HIS A 254 13.73 4.64 1.56
N SER A 255 13.86 4.38 2.86
CA SER A 255 12.87 3.65 3.66
C SER A 255 11.55 4.39 3.74
N ILE A 256 11.59 5.69 4.03
CA ILE A 256 10.40 6.54 4.08
C ILE A 256 9.70 6.58 2.73
N MET A 257 10.44 6.86 1.65
CA MET A 257 9.83 7.03 0.33
C MET A 257 9.30 5.71 -0.23
N LEU A 258 10.02 4.61 -0.09
CA LEU A 258 9.53 3.28 -0.49
C LEU A 258 8.30 2.89 0.33
N GLY A 259 8.34 3.07 1.65
CA GLY A 259 7.22 2.76 2.54
C GLY A 259 5.97 3.57 2.20
N MET A 260 6.13 4.87 1.97
CA MET A 260 5.03 5.76 1.58
C MET A 260 4.47 5.40 0.20
N VAL A 261 5.31 5.14 -0.81
CA VAL A 261 4.86 4.75 -2.16
C VAL A 261 4.14 3.40 -2.14
N ALA A 262 4.73 2.38 -1.51
CA ALA A 262 4.15 1.03 -1.44
C ALA A 262 2.88 0.99 -0.58
N GLY A 263 2.77 1.85 0.43
CA GLY A 263 1.58 2.00 1.26
C GLY A 263 0.49 2.88 0.64
N PHE A 264 0.81 3.73 -0.35
CA PHE A 264 -0.12 4.69 -0.93
C PHE A 264 -0.70 4.24 -2.28
N VAL A 265 0.15 3.91 -3.27
CA VAL A 265 -0.34 3.65 -4.64
C VAL A 265 -1.22 2.40 -4.68
N PRO A 266 -0.76 1.21 -4.25
CA PRO A 266 -1.54 -0.02 -4.39
C PRO A 266 -2.81 -0.03 -3.51
N THR A 267 -2.75 0.59 -2.33
CA THR A 267 -3.89 0.64 -1.41
C THR A 267 -5.01 1.53 -1.95
N ASN A 268 -4.68 2.67 -2.57
CA ASN A 268 -5.67 3.53 -3.24
C ASN A 268 -6.26 2.85 -4.48
N VAL A 269 -5.45 2.12 -5.26
CA VAL A 269 -5.95 1.31 -6.39
C VAL A 269 -6.99 0.30 -5.90
N LEU A 270 -6.65 -0.49 -4.88
CA LEU A 270 -7.55 -1.50 -4.33
C LEU A 270 -8.80 -0.87 -3.72
N ALA A 271 -8.64 0.20 -2.93
CA ALA A 271 -9.74 0.89 -2.27
C ALA A 271 -10.72 1.48 -3.28
N GLY A 272 -10.22 2.24 -4.26
CA GLY A 272 -11.04 2.84 -5.31
C GLY A 272 -11.73 1.78 -6.18
N SER A 273 -11.02 0.72 -6.55
CA SER A 273 -11.60 -0.37 -7.37
C SER A 273 -12.68 -1.14 -6.62
N ASN A 274 -12.45 -1.48 -5.35
CA ASN A 274 -13.44 -2.16 -4.52
C ASN A 274 -14.65 -1.29 -4.21
N CYS A 275 -14.43 0.01 -3.96
CA CYS A 275 -15.51 0.97 -3.77
C CYS A 275 -16.41 1.05 -5.00
N LEU A 276 -15.82 1.21 -6.19
CA LEU A 276 -16.56 1.24 -7.45
C LEU A 276 -17.34 -0.07 -7.68
N ASP A 277 -16.74 -1.22 -7.38
CA ASP A 277 -17.42 -2.51 -7.48
C ASP A 277 -18.64 -2.60 -6.54
N VAL A 278 -18.53 -2.09 -5.30
CA VAL A 278 -19.66 -2.02 -4.36
C VAL A 278 -20.77 -1.10 -4.88
N ILE A 279 -20.42 0.11 -5.34
CA ILE A 279 -21.39 1.06 -5.92
C ILE A 279 -22.08 0.46 -7.16
N ARG A 280 -21.36 -0.38 -7.92
CA ARG A 280 -21.94 -1.05 -9.10
C ARG A 280 -22.76 -2.30 -8.78
N SER A 281 -22.46 -2.99 -7.69
CA SER A 281 -23.12 -4.25 -7.33
C SER A 281 -24.29 -4.08 -6.36
N ARG A 282 -24.37 -2.96 -5.64
CA ARG A 282 -25.44 -2.70 -4.67
C ARG A 282 -26.29 -1.48 -5.03
N THR A 283 -27.61 -1.69 -5.05
CA THR A 283 -28.58 -0.63 -5.38
C THR A 283 -28.60 0.49 -4.35
N ASP A 284 -28.49 0.17 -3.06
CA ASP A 284 -28.48 1.16 -1.97
C ASP A 284 -27.25 2.09 -2.05
N ALA A 285 -26.07 1.53 -2.29
CA ALA A 285 -24.84 2.30 -2.48
C ALA A 285 -24.92 3.19 -3.73
N ARG A 286 -25.46 2.68 -4.84
CA ARG A 286 -25.69 3.47 -6.05
C ARG A 286 -26.63 4.64 -5.79
N GLN A 287 -27.78 4.39 -5.16
CA GLN A 287 -28.75 5.42 -4.84
C GLN A 287 -28.15 6.53 -3.97
N ALA A 288 -27.39 6.17 -2.94
CA ALA A 288 -26.73 7.15 -2.07
C ALA A 288 -25.73 8.05 -2.83
N VAL A 289 -25.00 7.49 -3.80
CA VAL A 289 -24.10 8.25 -4.67
C VAL A 289 -24.90 9.15 -5.63
N ASP A 290 -25.93 8.62 -6.30
CA ASP A 290 -26.75 9.36 -7.25
C ASP A 290 -27.47 10.55 -6.58
N GLU A 291 -27.98 10.35 -5.35
CA GLU A 291 -28.59 11.40 -4.55
C GLU A 291 -27.59 12.50 -4.17
N ALA A 292 -26.37 12.12 -3.77
CA ALA A 292 -25.31 13.07 -3.46
C ALA A 292 -24.89 13.90 -4.68
N LEU A 293 -24.77 13.24 -5.84
CA LEU A 293 -24.44 13.88 -7.13
C LEU A 293 -25.56 14.83 -7.58
N GLY A 294 -26.82 14.38 -7.51
CA GLY A 294 -27.99 15.20 -7.86
C GLY A 294 -28.14 16.45 -6.99
N ALA A 295 -27.70 16.38 -5.73
CA ALA A 295 -27.68 17.52 -4.81
C ALA A 295 -26.43 18.40 -4.92
N GLY A 296 -25.40 17.98 -5.68
CA GLY A 296 -24.10 18.67 -5.72
C GLY A 296 -23.38 18.68 -4.36
N ASP A 297 -23.68 17.73 -3.47
CA ASP A 297 -23.21 17.72 -2.08
C ASP A 297 -22.00 16.79 -1.94
N THR A 298 -20.80 17.36 -2.01
CA THR A 298 -19.53 16.63 -1.86
C THR A 298 -19.41 15.96 -0.49
N GLY A 299 -20.00 16.55 0.57
CA GLY A 299 -19.99 15.95 1.90
C GLY A 299 -20.85 14.69 1.97
N LYS A 300 -22.01 14.67 1.31
CA LYS A 300 -22.82 13.46 1.14
C LYS A 300 -22.09 12.41 0.29
N LEU A 301 -21.41 12.84 -0.77
CA LEU A 301 -20.66 11.95 -1.63
C LEU A 301 -19.52 11.25 -0.87
N ASP A 302 -18.74 12.01 -0.09
CA ASP A 302 -17.66 11.46 0.75
C ASP A 302 -18.22 10.41 1.74
N ARG A 303 -19.36 10.66 2.38
CA ARG A 303 -20.00 9.68 3.27
C ARG A 303 -20.47 8.42 2.54
N ALA A 304 -21.07 8.57 1.36
CA ALA A 304 -21.52 7.44 0.55
C ALA A 304 -20.34 6.56 0.10
N ILE A 305 -19.24 7.18 -0.34
CA ILE A 305 -17.99 6.50 -0.71
C ILE A 305 -17.39 5.76 0.50
N MET A 306 -17.30 6.41 1.65
CA MET A 306 -16.75 5.79 2.87
C MET A 306 -17.58 4.59 3.32
N GLU A 307 -18.92 4.67 3.24
CA GLU A 307 -19.78 3.53 3.57
C GLU A 307 -19.65 2.40 2.53
N ALA A 308 -19.54 2.72 1.23
CA ALA A 308 -19.28 1.71 0.20
C ALA A 308 -17.96 0.95 0.43
N MET A 309 -16.89 1.66 0.81
CA MET A 309 -15.60 1.05 1.16
C MET A 309 -15.69 0.07 2.34
N ARG A 310 -16.61 0.27 3.28
CA ARG A 310 -16.85 -0.65 4.42
C ARG A 310 -17.30 -2.04 3.97
N PHE A 311 -18.02 -2.12 2.85
CA PHE A 311 -18.57 -3.39 2.35
C PHE A 311 -17.51 -4.28 1.69
N LYS A 312 -16.44 -3.70 1.12
CA LYS A 312 -15.38 -4.45 0.45
C LYS A 312 -13.98 -3.85 0.77
N PRO A 313 -13.42 -4.17 1.96
CA PRO A 313 -12.12 -3.65 2.35
C PRO A 313 -11.01 -4.16 1.42
N ILE A 314 -9.88 -3.44 1.36
CA ILE A 314 -8.73 -3.81 0.53
C ILE A 314 -8.06 -5.11 0.97
N TRP A 315 -8.28 -5.52 2.22
CA TRP A 315 -7.71 -6.73 2.79
C TRP A 315 -8.60 -7.30 3.89
N ILE A 316 -8.52 -8.62 4.13
CA ILE A 316 -9.35 -9.34 5.12
C ILE A 316 -8.90 -9.03 6.56
N GLY A 317 -7.63 -8.70 6.78
CA GLY A 317 -7.12 -8.23 8.06
C GLY A 317 -5.59 -8.25 8.14
N PRO A 318 -4.97 -7.36 8.94
CA PRO A 318 -3.52 -7.29 9.06
C PRO A 318 -2.90 -8.46 9.82
N TRP A 319 -1.71 -8.86 9.38
CA TRP A 319 -0.90 -9.85 10.11
C TRP A 319 -0.28 -9.22 11.36
N ARG A 320 -0.31 -9.99 12.45
CA ARG A 320 0.36 -9.71 13.71
C ARG A 320 1.07 -10.97 14.18
N TYR A 321 2.19 -10.78 14.87
CA TYR A 321 3.04 -11.86 15.33
C TYR A 321 3.37 -11.68 16.82
N THR A 322 3.20 -12.74 17.59
CA THR A 322 3.66 -12.81 18.99
C THR A 322 4.68 -13.93 19.10
N ARG A 323 5.64 -13.79 20.02
CA ARG A 323 6.68 -14.79 20.32
C ARG A 323 6.20 -15.83 21.33
#